data_AF-A0A1L7GDK7-F1
#
_entry.id   AF-A0A1L7GDK7-F1
#
_cell.length_a   1.000
_cell.length_b   1.000
_cell.length_c   1.000
_cell.angle_alpha   90.00
_cell.angle_beta   90.00
_cell.angle_gamma   90.00
#
_symmetry.space_group_name_H-M   'P 1'
#
loop_
_entity.id
_entity.type
_entity.pdbx_description
1 polymer ?
#
loop_
_entity_poly.entity_id
_entity_poly.type
_entity_poly.pdbx_seq_one_letter_code
_entity_poly.pdbx_strand_id
1 'polypeptide(L)'
;MALFKKRQVGKPGEWYYCLVHKKVEEGPECPAKDRFGPYGTPAEAAHAMETAQERNLEWQNDPKWNDRTREEEEEEGGPGGTATAG
;
A
#
# COMPACT_ATOMS: atom_id res chain seq x y z
N MET A 1 -29.54 1.55 -23.96
CA MET A 1 -28.10 1.74 -24.29
C MET A 1 -27.28 1.12 -23.17
N ALA A 2 -26.48 0.08 -23.43
CA ALA A 2 -25.63 -0.52 -22.41
C ALA A 2 -24.37 0.37 -22.21
N LEU A 3 -24.37 1.16 -21.14
CA LEU A 3 -23.35 2.17 -20.82
C LEU A 3 -22.12 1.63 -20.08
N PHE A 4 -21.91 0.31 -20.07
CA PHE A 4 -20.76 -0.30 -19.41
C PHE A 4 -19.80 -0.85 -20.45
N LYS A 5 -18.94 0.03 -20.97
CA LYS A 5 -17.79 -0.39 -21.77
C LYS A 5 -16.84 -1.12 -20.82
N LYS A 6 -16.89 -2.46 -20.81
CA LYS A 6 -15.91 -3.31 -20.13
C LYS A 6 -14.53 -2.82 -20.54
N ARG A 7 -13.81 -2.18 -19.61
CA ARG A 7 -12.42 -1.80 -19.82
C ARG A 7 -11.66 -3.12 -19.96
N GLN A 8 -11.08 -3.36 -21.13
CA GLN A 8 -10.13 -4.44 -21.35
C GLN A 8 -9.08 -4.36 -20.24
N VAL A 9 -9.04 -5.39 -19.40
CA VAL A 9 -8.12 -5.47 -18.27
C VAL A 9 -6.81 -6.01 -18.84
N GLY A 10 -5.78 -5.19 -18.95
CA GLY A 10 -4.48 -5.61 -19.49
C GLY A 10 -4.43 -5.61 -21.02
N LYS A 11 -3.71 -4.64 -21.60
CA LYS A 11 -3.26 -4.73 -22.99
C LYS A 11 -1.92 -5.50 -23.03
N PRO A 12 -1.61 -6.22 -24.12
CA PRO A 12 -0.26 -6.76 -24.31
C PRO A 12 0.77 -5.63 -24.22
N GLY A 13 1.81 -5.84 -23.42
CA GLY A 13 2.81 -4.81 -23.06
C GLY A 13 2.54 -4.06 -21.75
N GLU A 14 1.45 -4.35 -21.03
CA GLU A 14 1.23 -3.88 -19.65
C GLU A 14 1.68 -4.94 -18.64
N TRP A 15 2.51 -4.52 -17.69
CA TRP A 15 3.06 -5.37 -16.65
C TRP A 15 2.43 -5.06 -15.30
N TYR A 16 2.21 -6.10 -14.50
CA TYR A 16 1.61 -5.97 -13.18
C TYR A 16 2.42 -6.74 -12.15
N TYR A 17 2.46 -6.23 -10.93
CA TYR A 17 2.98 -6.96 -9.78
C TYR A 17 1.82 -7.57 -8.99
N CYS A 18 1.84 -8.89 -8.82
CA CYS A 18 0.86 -9.59 -7.99
C CYS A 18 1.23 -9.48 -6.51
N LEU A 19 0.34 -8.93 -5.69
CA LEU A 19 0.53 -8.76 -4.25
C LEU A 19 0.45 -10.08 -3.48
N VAL A 20 -0.27 -11.07 -4.02
CA VAL A 20 -0.44 -12.40 -3.41
C VAL A 20 0.77 -13.28 -3.71
N HIS A 21 1.11 -13.43 -4.99
CA HIS A 21 2.19 -14.31 -5.45
C HIS A 21 3.57 -13.65 -5.43
N LYS A 22 3.64 -12.34 -5.17
CA LYS A 22 4.87 -11.54 -5.13
C LYS A 22 5.73 -11.68 -6.39
N LYS A 23 5.08 -11.76 -7.54
CA LYS A 23 5.72 -11.93 -8.85
C LYS A 23 5.20 -10.91 -9.86
N VAL A 24 6.02 -10.64 -10.88
CA VAL A 24 5.64 -9.87 -12.05
C VAL A 24 4.91 -10.77 -13.04
N GLU A 25 3.79 -10.29 -13.56
CA GLU A 25 2.93 -11.00 -14.52
C GLU A 25 2.63 -10.09 -15.72
N GLU A 26 2.66 -10.66 -16.94
CA GLU A 26 2.24 -9.97 -18.16
C GLU A 26 0.72 -10.15 -18.33
N GLY A 27 -0.04 -9.07 -18.22
CA GLY A 27 -1.50 -9.13 -18.30
C GLY A 27 -2.22 -9.63 -17.03
N PRO A 28 -3.54 -9.92 -17.11
CA PRO A 28 -4.38 -10.21 -15.94
C PRO A 28 -4.39 -11.70 -15.57
N GLU A 29 -3.31 -12.21 -14.97
CA GLU A 29 -3.35 -13.54 -14.34
C GLU A 29 -4.12 -13.49 -13.00
N CYS A 30 -3.91 -12.43 -12.21
CA CYS A 30 -4.54 -12.25 -10.91
C CYS A 30 -5.70 -11.21 -10.91
N PRO A 31 -6.64 -11.30 -9.95
CA PRO A 31 -7.74 -10.35 -9.81
C PRO A 31 -7.26 -8.89 -9.69
N ALA A 32 -8.06 -7.95 -10.18
CA ALA A 32 -7.67 -6.54 -10.21
C ALA A 32 -7.36 -5.90 -8.83
N LYS A 33 -7.90 -6.49 -7.75
CA LYS A 33 -7.66 -6.07 -6.37
C LYS A 33 -6.28 -6.50 -5.84
N ASP A 34 -5.70 -7.54 -6.41
CA ASP A 34 -4.47 -8.17 -5.91
C ASP A 34 -3.26 -7.80 -6.77
N ARG A 35 -3.37 -6.75 -7.58
CA ARG A 35 -2.36 -6.34 -8.54
C ARG A 35 -2.02 -4.86 -8.38
N PHE A 36 -0.74 -4.56 -8.58
CA PHE A 36 -0.18 -3.23 -8.56
C PHE A 36 0.36 -2.92 -9.96
N GLY A 37 -0.03 -1.77 -10.54
CA GLY A 37 0.23 -1.44 -11.95
C GLY A 37 -1.02 -0.91 -12.67
N PRO A 38 -0.95 -0.55 -13.95
CA PRO A 38 -0.03 -1.05 -14.98
C PRO A 38 1.33 -0.37 -15.03
N TYR A 39 2.36 -1.14 -15.34
CA TYR A 39 3.73 -0.69 -15.60
C TYR A 39 4.11 -0.91 -17.06
N GLY A 40 4.98 -0.04 -17.57
CA GLY A 40 5.42 -0.11 -18.97
C GLY A 40 6.42 -1.24 -19.24
N THR A 41 7.08 -1.73 -18.19
CA THR A 41 8.13 -2.76 -18.29
C THR A 41 8.04 -3.76 -17.14
N PRO A 42 8.56 -4.99 -17.30
CA PRO A 42 8.58 -5.98 -16.22
C PRO A 42 9.51 -5.56 -15.07
N ALA A 43 10.60 -4.85 -15.39
CA ALA A 43 11.53 -4.34 -14.40
C ALA A 43 10.85 -3.31 -13.49
N GLU A 44 10.11 -2.36 -14.07
CA GLU A 44 9.35 -1.37 -13.31
C GLU A 44 8.32 -2.04 -12.39
N ALA A 45 7.62 -3.08 -12.88
CA ALA A 45 6.73 -3.88 -12.04
C ALA A 45 7.45 -4.60 -10.90
N ALA A 46 8.67 -5.10 -11.13
CA ALA A 46 9.46 -5.76 -10.08
C ALA A 46 9.89 -4.78 -8.98
N HIS A 47 10.34 -3.57 -9.37
CA HIS A 47 10.78 -2.53 -8.44
C HIS A 47 9.64 -1.78 -7.76
N ALA A 48 8.40 -1.91 -8.24
CA ALA A 48 7.26 -1.18 -7.70
C ALA A 48 7.08 -1.34 -6.18
N MET A 49 7.35 -2.53 -5.63
CA MET A 49 7.26 -2.78 -4.18
C MET A 49 8.40 -2.18 -3.38
N GLU A 50 9.57 -2.03 -3.98
CA GLU A 50 10.73 -1.37 -3.38
C GLU A 50 10.45 0.12 -3.27
N THR A 51 10.06 0.76 -4.37
CA THR A 51 9.66 2.18 -4.39
C THR A 51 8.50 2.46 -3.45
N ALA A 52 7.50 1.57 -3.39
CA ALA A 52 6.37 1.74 -2.48
C ALA A 52 6.83 1.69 -1.01
N GLN A 53 7.75 0.78 -0.66
CA GLN A 53 8.31 0.73 0.69
C GLN A 53 9.11 1.98 1.03
N GLU A 54 9.98 2.45 0.14
CA GLU A 54 10.76 3.67 0.35
C GLU A 54 9.84 4.88 0.60
N ARG A 55 8.83 5.07 -0.24
CA ARG A 55 7.86 6.17 -0.07
C ARG A 55 7.05 6.05 1.21
N ASN A 56 6.69 4.82 1.60
CA ASN A 56 6.00 4.58 2.87
C ASN A 56 6.89 4.92 4.06
N LEU A 57 8.19 4.65 3.99
CA LEU A 57 9.16 5.05 5.03
C LEU A 57 9.30 6.56 5.08
N GLU A 58 9.41 7.24 3.94
CA GLU A 58 9.45 8.70 3.88
C GLU A 58 8.20 9.33 4.54
N TRP A 59 7.00 8.79 4.24
CA TRP A 59 5.76 9.27 4.85
C TRP A 59 5.66 8.99 6.35
N GLN A 60 6.10 7.84 6.83
CA GLN A 60 6.09 7.51 8.27
C GLN A 60 7.04 8.39 9.10
N ASN A 61 8.07 8.97 8.48
CA ASN A 61 9.02 9.85 9.16
C ASN A 61 8.75 11.34 8.93
N ASP A 62 7.73 11.69 8.14
CA ASP A 62 7.43 13.08 7.82
C ASP A 62 6.78 13.78 9.04
N PRO A 63 7.41 14.83 9.60
CA PRO A 63 6.90 15.48 10.81
C PRO A 63 5.52 16.10 10.59
N LYS A 64 5.26 16.69 9.41
CA LYS A 64 3.99 17.33 9.07
C LYS A 64 2.81 16.35 9.09
N TRP A 65 3.04 15.06 8.92
CA TRP A 65 2.01 14.01 9.00
C TRP A 65 2.03 13.22 10.31
N ASN A 66 3.13 13.23 11.06
CA ASN A 66 3.30 12.47 12.32
C ASN A 66 3.19 13.33 13.60
N ASP A 67 2.92 14.64 13.48
CA ASP A 67 2.80 15.56 14.62
C ASP A 67 1.71 15.13 15.63
N ARG A 68 0.61 14.49 15.19
CA ARG A 68 -0.49 14.06 16.08
C ARG A 68 -0.27 12.72 16.80
N THR A 69 0.60 11.84 16.29
CA THR A 69 0.83 10.52 16.89
C THR A 69 1.60 10.64 18.21
N ARG A 70 2.49 11.63 18.33
CA ARG A 70 3.24 11.89 19.57
C ARG A 70 2.33 12.32 20.73
N GLU A 71 1.29 13.10 20.46
CA GLU A 71 0.37 13.58 21.50
C GLU A 71 -0.57 12.46 22.01
N GLU A 72 -0.97 11.53 21.14
CA GLU A 72 -1.84 10.39 21.50
C GLU A 72 -1.06 9.26 22.22
N GLU A 73 0.21 9.03 21.88
CA GLU A 73 1.09 8.07 22.59
C GLU A 73 1.58 8.57 23.96
N GLU A 74 1.73 9.89 24.14
CA GLU A 74 2.07 10.50 25.43
C GLU A 74 0.86 10.58 26.40
N GLU A 75 -0.38 10.59 25.90
CA GLU A 75 -1.58 10.61 26.75
C GLU A 75 -2.03 9.21 27.22
N GLU A 76 -1.85 8.16 26.41
CA GLU A 76 -2.19 6.76 26.75
C GLU A 76 -1.09 6.03 27.56
N GLY A 77 -0.08 6.77 28.04
CA GLY A 77 1.02 6.31 28.90
C GLY A 77 0.94 6.82 30.35
N GLY A 78 -0.26 7.00 30.91
CA GLY A 78 -0.42 7.49 32.28
C GLY A 78 0.18 6.55 33.34
N PRO A 79 1.01 7.03 34.29
CA PRO A 79 1.37 6.24 35.46
C PRO A 79 0.20 6.22 36.44
N GLY A 80 -0.29 5.03 36.81
CA GLY A 80 -0.90 4.82 38.12
C GLY A 80 -2.38 4.47 38.18
N GLY A 81 -2.83 3.46 37.44
CA GLY A 81 -3.93 2.63 37.91
C GLY A 81 -3.47 1.77 39.09
N THR A 82 -3.79 2.14 40.33
CA THR A 82 -4.22 1.24 41.42
C THR A 82 -4.74 2.08 42.60
N ALA A 83 -6.01 2.49 42.51
CA ALA A 83 -6.79 2.79 43.70
C ALA A 83 -7.28 1.44 44.27
N THR A 84 -6.68 0.96 45.37
CA THR A 84 -7.23 -0.15 46.15
C THR A 84 -7.02 0.06 47.65
N ALA A 85 -8.15 0.29 48.32
CA ALA A 85 -8.51 -0.02 49.72
C ALA A 85 -7.68 0.58 50.89
N GLY A 86 -8.40 1.34 51.73
CA GLY A 86 -8.05 1.73 53.10
C GLY A 86 -9.23 2.38 53.78
#